data_AF-A0A7S0ZTA1-F1
#
_entry.id   AF-A0A7S0ZTA1-F1
#
_cell.length_a   1.000
_cell.length_b   1.000
_cell.length_c   1.000
_cell.angle_alpha   90.00
_cell.angle_beta   90.00
_cell.angle_gamma   90.00
#
_symmetry.space_group_name_H-M   'P 1'
#
loop_
_entity.id
_entity.type
_entity.pdbx_description
1 polymer ?
#
loop_
_entity_poly.entity_id
_entity_poly.type
_entity_poly.pdbx_seq_one_letter_code
_entity_poly.pdbx_strand_id
1 'polypeptide(L)'
;MEPGGGQLATETTTLGMVRNVLGHIVPGQKKDIGKDEEFVIAKTDFLLAVFRGFLDNFPADLMHIFVREVCKWAGESLPDSNNPLNLQLSDAQLVRCEDGIGGAYVTFQAVKQSFVLPPLVQTGTSGRIYRPKEERHLVFYMKDINLPSPDKYDTSKIVMFLSQVVLHTGFYDDGLEFIQLGHVQIMSSMAPASTLGHHPLATRLAANLRVCAISYPTHGGTDRGVLANGRCRTHKPEVPKHG
;
A
#
# COMPACT_ATOMS: atom_id res chain seq x y z
N MET A 1 10.49 32.25 -9.18
CA MET A 1 9.31 31.70 -8.50
C MET A 1 9.16 30.29 -9.02
N GLU A 2 9.70 29.32 -8.29
CA GLU A 2 9.48 27.90 -8.60
C GLU A 2 7.96 27.66 -8.59
N PRO A 3 7.37 27.06 -9.63
CA PRO A 3 5.97 26.66 -9.56
C PRO A 3 5.85 25.69 -8.40
N GLY A 4 4.96 25.97 -7.45
CA GLY A 4 4.66 25.10 -6.32
C GLY A 4 4.10 23.77 -6.82
N GLY A 5 4.98 22.87 -7.25
CA GLY A 5 4.65 21.50 -7.60
C GLY A 5 4.29 20.79 -6.30
N GLY A 6 3.04 20.37 -6.18
CA GLY A 6 2.61 19.52 -5.07
C GLY A 6 3.55 18.32 -4.99
N GLN A 7 4.30 18.22 -3.90
CA GLN A 7 5.26 17.14 -3.69
C GLN A 7 4.47 15.83 -3.59
N LEU A 8 4.90 14.81 -4.34
CA LEU A 8 4.31 13.47 -4.28
C LEU A 8 4.40 12.92 -2.86
N ALA A 9 3.48 12.01 -2.51
CA ALA A 9 3.47 11.40 -1.17
C ALA A 9 4.78 10.65 -0.88
N THR A 10 5.40 10.07 -1.91
CA THR A 10 6.74 9.47 -1.85
C THR A 10 7.46 9.66 -3.17
N GLU A 11 8.71 10.10 -3.09
CA GLU A 11 9.57 10.24 -4.27
C GLU A 11 9.87 8.86 -4.87
N THR A 12 9.49 8.67 -6.13
CA THR A 12 9.68 7.43 -6.86
C THR A 12 10.06 7.72 -8.31
N THR A 13 10.63 6.74 -8.99
CA THR A 13 10.96 6.86 -10.42
C THR A 13 9.71 6.71 -11.28
N THR A 14 9.75 7.20 -12.52
CA THR A 14 8.67 7.00 -13.50
C THR A 14 8.33 5.52 -13.67
N LEU A 15 9.35 4.65 -13.69
CA LEU A 15 9.16 3.20 -13.74
C LEU A 15 8.43 2.68 -12.50
N GLY A 16 8.76 3.21 -11.31
CA GLY A 16 8.05 2.87 -10.07
C GLY A 16 6.57 3.19 -10.14
N MET A 17 6.20 4.36 -10.66
CA MET A 17 4.79 4.75 -10.86
C MET A 17 4.07 3.80 -11.82
N VAL A 18 4.66 3.54 -12.98
CA VAL A 18 4.07 2.62 -13.98
C VAL A 18 3.93 1.22 -13.41
N ARG A 19 4.96 0.73 -12.72
CA ARG A 19 4.87 -0.57 -12.06
C ARG A 19 3.72 -0.57 -11.07
N ASN A 20 3.51 0.48 -10.27
CA ASN A 20 2.43 0.53 -9.28
C ASN A 20 1.07 0.25 -9.92
N VAL A 21 0.77 0.95 -11.02
CA VAL A 21 -0.42 0.75 -11.84
C VAL A 21 -0.54 -0.68 -12.35
N LEU A 22 0.52 -1.22 -12.95
CA LEU A 22 0.53 -2.59 -13.45
C LEU A 22 0.28 -3.62 -12.33
N GLY A 23 0.65 -3.29 -11.09
CA GLY A 23 0.37 -4.13 -9.92
C GLY A 23 -1.09 -4.18 -9.49
N HIS A 24 -1.90 -3.19 -9.88
CA HIS A 24 -3.35 -3.16 -9.63
C HIS A 24 -4.18 -3.77 -10.75
N ILE A 25 -3.56 -4.11 -11.88
CA ILE A 25 -4.23 -4.82 -12.96
C ILE A 25 -4.48 -6.25 -12.49
N VAL A 26 -5.75 -6.57 -12.25
CA VAL A 26 -6.18 -7.95 -12.02
C VAL A 26 -6.14 -8.67 -13.36
N PRO A 27 -5.45 -9.81 -13.50
CA PRO A 27 -5.49 -10.57 -14.75
C PRO A 27 -6.95 -10.95 -15.04
N GLY A 28 -7.43 -10.53 -16.22
CA GLY A 28 -8.79 -10.79 -16.67
C GLY A 28 -9.09 -12.29 -16.77
N GLN A 29 -10.38 -12.64 -16.81
CA GLN A 29 -10.77 -14.04 -16.97
C GLN A 29 -10.18 -14.62 -18.26
N LYS A 30 -9.58 -15.81 -18.13
CA LYS A 30 -9.03 -16.57 -19.25
C LYS A 30 -10.17 -16.92 -20.20
N LYS A 31 -10.13 -16.39 -21.42
CA LYS A 31 -11.13 -16.70 -22.45
C LYS A 31 -10.48 -17.64 -23.44
N ASP A 32 -10.87 -18.91 -23.42
CA ASP A 32 -10.35 -19.93 -24.35
C ASP A 32 -10.89 -19.65 -25.76
N ILE A 33 -10.17 -18.85 -26.54
CA ILE A 33 -10.45 -18.61 -27.97
C ILE A 33 -9.41 -19.40 -28.77
N GLY A 34 -9.56 -20.73 -28.82
CA GLY A 34 -8.65 -21.59 -29.60
C GLY A 34 -7.21 -21.63 -29.07
N LYS A 35 -6.24 -21.97 -29.94
CA LYS A 35 -4.84 -22.29 -29.58
C LYS A 35 -4.04 -21.12 -28.98
N ASP A 36 -4.56 -19.90 -29.00
CA ASP A 36 -3.89 -18.72 -28.46
C ASP A 36 -4.66 -18.22 -27.22
N GLU A 37 -3.99 -18.25 -26.06
CA GLU A 37 -4.56 -17.77 -24.80
C GLU A 37 -4.44 -16.24 -24.73
N GLU A 38 -5.53 -15.51 -24.99
CA GLU A 38 -5.56 -14.05 -24.90
C GLU A 38 -6.18 -13.59 -23.57
N PHE A 39 -5.43 -12.76 -22.83
CA PHE A 39 -5.93 -12.09 -21.62
C PHE A 39 -6.70 -10.83 -22.02
N VAL A 40 -8.02 -10.88 -21.94
CA VAL A 40 -8.87 -9.72 -22.21
C VAL A 40 -9.05 -8.93 -20.91
N ILE A 41 -8.49 -7.72 -20.86
CA ILE A 41 -8.69 -6.77 -19.77
C ILE A 41 -9.81 -5.81 -20.18
N ALA A 42 -10.88 -5.73 -19.38
CA ALA A 42 -11.93 -4.75 -19.63
C ALA A 42 -11.40 -3.32 -19.42
N LYS A 43 -11.90 -2.38 -20.22
CA LYS A 43 -11.49 -0.97 -20.16
C LYS A 43 -11.70 -0.37 -18.76
N THR A 44 -12.81 -0.67 -18.11
CA THR A 44 -13.14 -0.22 -16.75
C THR A 44 -12.18 -0.75 -15.70
N ASP A 45 -11.71 -2.00 -15.86
CA ASP A 45 -10.77 -2.65 -14.94
C ASP A 45 -9.40 -2.01 -15.07
N PHE A 46 -8.99 -1.71 -16.30
CA PHE A 46 -7.77 -0.97 -16.58
C PHE A 46 -7.84 0.46 -16.00
N LEU A 47 -8.94 1.17 -16.21
CA LEU A 47 -9.13 2.52 -15.66
C LEU A 47 -9.09 2.52 -14.12
N LEU A 48 -9.72 1.54 -13.48
CA LEU A 48 -9.66 1.38 -12.03
C LEU A 48 -8.24 1.08 -11.53
N ALA A 49 -7.48 0.26 -12.25
CA ALA A 49 -6.08 -0.01 -11.93
C ALA A 49 -5.20 1.25 -12.09
N VAL A 50 -5.47 2.07 -13.12
CA VAL A 50 -4.82 3.38 -13.31
C VAL A 50 -5.16 4.31 -12.15
N PHE A 51 -6.43 4.41 -11.76
CA PHE A 51 -6.84 5.23 -10.62
C PHE A 51 -6.16 4.78 -9.34
N ARG A 52 -6.24 3.50 -8.97
CA ARG A 52 -5.61 3.00 -7.75
C ARG A 52 -4.09 3.17 -7.79
N GLY A 53 -3.43 2.81 -8.88
CA GLY A 53 -1.97 2.86 -8.95
C GLY A 53 -1.36 4.25 -9.04
N PHE A 54 -1.97 5.20 -9.76
CA PHE A 54 -1.43 6.57 -9.86
C PHE A 54 -1.87 7.45 -8.70
N LEU A 55 -3.15 7.40 -8.30
CA LEU A 55 -3.68 8.30 -7.28
C LEU A 55 -3.04 8.05 -5.92
N ASP A 56 -2.68 6.81 -5.62
CA ASP A 56 -2.04 6.41 -4.37
C ASP A 56 -0.75 7.17 -4.03
N ASN A 57 -0.08 7.79 -5.02
CA ASN A 57 1.10 8.63 -4.83
C ASN A 57 0.88 10.12 -5.18
N PHE A 58 -0.33 10.50 -5.57
CA PHE A 58 -0.67 11.84 -6.03
C PHE A 58 -1.09 12.74 -4.84
N PRO A 59 -0.88 14.07 -4.90
CA PRO A 59 -1.38 14.95 -3.85
C PRO A 59 -2.93 14.98 -3.86
N ALA A 60 -3.53 14.97 -2.68
CA ALA A 60 -4.99 14.88 -2.48
C ALA A 60 -5.77 15.92 -3.30
N ASP A 61 -5.25 17.16 -3.38
CA ASP A 61 -5.91 18.27 -4.08
C ASP A 61 -6.04 18.05 -5.59
N LEU A 62 -5.13 17.28 -6.19
CA LEU A 62 -5.11 17.05 -7.64
C LEU A 62 -5.78 15.73 -8.05
N MET A 63 -6.06 14.82 -7.11
CA MET A 63 -6.65 13.51 -7.39
C MET A 63 -7.99 13.64 -8.13
N HIS A 64 -8.86 14.55 -7.67
CA HIS A 64 -10.18 14.76 -8.26
C HIS A 64 -10.13 15.31 -9.69
N ILE A 65 -9.15 16.17 -9.98
CA ILE A 65 -8.93 16.75 -11.31
C ILE A 65 -8.46 15.65 -12.26
N PHE A 66 -7.49 14.83 -11.82
CA PHE A 66 -6.95 13.74 -12.60
C PHE A 66 -8.03 12.73 -13.00
N VAL A 67 -8.85 12.28 -12.05
CA VAL A 67 -9.93 11.32 -12.34
C VAL A 67 -10.93 11.87 -13.36
N ARG A 68 -11.31 13.14 -13.24
CA ARG A 68 -12.25 13.78 -14.18
C ARG A 68 -11.70 13.83 -15.60
N GLU A 69 -10.43 14.22 -15.76
CA GLU A 69 -9.81 14.29 -17.09
C GLU A 69 -9.63 12.89 -17.71
N VAL A 70 -9.22 11.90 -16.93
CA VAL A 70 -9.07 10.53 -17.43
C VAL A 70 -10.42 9.93 -17.83
N CYS A 71 -11.48 10.12 -17.04
CA CYS A 71 -12.82 9.68 -17.42
C CYS A 71 -13.32 10.38 -18.68
N LYS A 72 -13.05 11.69 -18.83
CA LYS A 72 -13.38 12.45 -20.04
C LYS A 72 -12.64 11.93 -21.27
N TRP A 73 -11.35 11.61 -21.17
CA TRP A 73 -10.59 11.00 -22.26
C TRP A 73 -11.05 9.57 -22.58
N ALA A 74 -11.46 8.82 -21.56
CA ALA A 74 -12.05 7.51 -21.73
C ALA A 74 -13.47 7.56 -22.31
N GLY A 75 -14.17 8.69 -22.28
CA GLY A 75 -15.59 8.75 -22.65
C GLY A 75 -16.51 7.97 -21.69
N GLU A 76 -16.08 7.78 -20.44
CA GLU A 76 -16.88 7.15 -19.38
C GLU A 76 -17.47 8.22 -18.45
N SER A 77 -18.75 8.06 -18.09
CA SER A 77 -19.41 8.97 -17.15
C SER A 77 -19.07 8.61 -15.71
N LEU A 78 -18.68 9.62 -14.91
CA LEU A 78 -18.50 9.45 -13.48
C LEU A 78 -19.85 9.20 -12.78
N PRO A 79 -19.96 8.20 -11.90
CA PRO A 79 -21.16 7.96 -11.08
C PRO A 79 -21.50 9.12 -10.14
N ASP A 80 -20.50 9.81 -9.59
CA ASP A 80 -20.68 11.01 -8.76
C ASP A 80 -19.66 12.09 -9.16
N SER A 81 -20.15 13.25 -9.58
CA SER A 81 -19.31 14.40 -9.93
C SER A 81 -18.68 15.06 -8.70
N ASN A 82 -19.34 14.98 -7.54
CA ASN A 82 -18.89 15.62 -6.31
C ASN A 82 -17.81 14.79 -5.60
N ASN A 83 -17.90 13.46 -5.65
CA ASN A 83 -16.94 12.55 -5.03
C ASN A 83 -16.36 11.54 -6.04
N PRO A 84 -15.50 11.99 -6.99
CA PRO A 84 -14.98 11.14 -8.05
C PRO A 84 -14.01 10.05 -7.55
N LEU A 85 -13.57 10.07 -6.29
CA LEU A 85 -12.65 9.08 -5.73
C LEU A 85 -13.36 7.83 -5.16
N ASN A 86 -14.66 7.91 -4.91
CA ASN A 86 -15.44 6.81 -4.36
C ASN A 86 -15.97 5.89 -5.48
N LEU A 87 -15.06 5.27 -6.22
CA LEU A 87 -15.38 4.37 -7.34
C LEU A 87 -15.13 2.91 -6.97
N GLN A 88 -16.11 2.07 -7.26
CA GLN A 88 -16.03 0.62 -7.17
C GLN A 88 -16.43 0.01 -8.52
N LEU A 89 -15.87 -1.15 -8.84
CA LEU A 89 -16.30 -1.94 -9.99
C LEU A 89 -17.42 -2.88 -9.57
N SER A 90 -18.56 -2.80 -10.24
CA SER A 90 -19.64 -3.80 -10.17
C SER A 90 -20.02 -4.17 -11.60
N ASP A 91 -20.07 -5.47 -11.91
CA ASP A 91 -20.48 -5.98 -13.23
C ASP A 91 -19.82 -5.27 -14.43
N ALA A 92 -18.51 -5.05 -14.36
CA ALA A 92 -17.71 -4.36 -15.38
C ALA A 92 -18.15 -2.90 -15.67
N GLN A 93 -18.82 -2.25 -14.71
CA GLN A 93 -19.16 -0.83 -14.75
C GLN A 93 -18.61 -0.12 -13.51
N LEU A 94 -18.25 1.15 -13.69
CA LEU A 94 -17.88 2.02 -12.57
C LEU A 94 -19.16 2.42 -11.82
N VAL A 95 -19.23 2.07 -10.55
CA VAL A 95 -20.33 2.39 -9.64
C VAL A 95 -19.78 3.19 -8.47
N ARG A 96 -20.64 3.99 -7.82
CA ARG A 96 -20.30 4.63 -6.56
C ARG A 96 -20.01 3.57 -5.49
N CYS A 97 -18.92 3.73 -4.75
CA CYS A 97 -18.66 2.92 -3.56
C CYS A 97 -19.77 3.22 -2.54
N GLU A 98 -20.62 2.23 -2.30
CA GLU A 98 -21.55 2.25 -1.15
C GLU A 98 -20.81 1.66 0.05
N ASP A 99 -21.06 2.21 1.25
CA ASP A 99 -20.53 1.68 2.50
C ASP A 99 -21.18 0.32 2.79
N GLY A 100 -20.71 -0.72 2.11
CA GLY A 100 -21.14 -2.08 2.30
C GLY A 100 -20.71 -2.54 3.69
N ILE A 101 -21.67 -3.01 4.49
CA ILE A 101 -21.49 -3.72 5.76
C ILE A 101 -20.70 -5.06 5.57
N GLY A 102 -20.31 -5.39 4.33
CA GLY A 102 -19.66 -6.63 3.94
C GLY A 102 -18.13 -6.63 4.07
N GLY A 103 -17.59 -6.19 5.19
CA GLY A 103 -16.21 -6.50 5.56
C GLY A 103 -16.22 -7.68 6.51
N ALA A 104 -15.69 -8.85 6.10
CA ALA A 104 -15.40 -9.92 7.04
C ALA A 104 -14.57 -9.34 8.19
N TYR A 105 -15.17 -9.21 9.38
CA TYR A 105 -14.48 -8.70 10.56
C TYR A 105 -13.34 -9.67 10.91
N VAL A 106 -12.12 -9.35 10.47
CA VAL A 106 -10.92 -10.04 10.94
C VAL A 106 -10.82 -9.74 12.42
N THR A 107 -11.26 -10.69 13.24
CA THR A 107 -11.36 -10.52 14.69
C THR A 107 -9.95 -10.40 15.26
N PHE A 108 -9.71 -9.40 16.11
CA PHE A 108 -8.39 -9.14 16.72
C PHE A 108 -7.81 -10.36 17.48
N GLN A 109 -8.66 -11.30 17.91
CA GLN A 109 -8.22 -12.57 18.47
C GLN A 109 -7.58 -13.52 17.45
N ALA A 110 -8.02 -13.53 16.19
CA ALA A 110 -7.40 -14.31 15.12
C ALA A 110 -5.98 -13.79 14.79
N VAL A 111 -5.78 -12.47 14.87
CA VAL A 111 -4.46 -11.82 14.68
C VAL A 111 -3.54 -12.00 15.88
N LYS A 112 -4.09 -12.11 17.09
CA LYS A 112 -3.30 -12.37 18.32
C LYS A 112 -2.78 -13.80 18.41
N GLN A 113 -3.51 -14.78 17.86
CA GLN A 113 -3.08 -16.18 17.87
C GLN A 113 -1.93 -16.47 16.89
N SER A 114 -1.65 -15.58 15.93
CA SER A 114 -0.56 -15.71 14.96
C SER A 114 0.78 -15.09 15.41
N PHE A 115 0.92 -14.69 16.68
CA PHE A 115 2.10 -14.00 17.22
C PHE A 115 3.25 -14.94 17.64
N VAL A 116 3.34 -16.11 17.01
CA VAL A 116 4.53 -16.96 17.09
C VAL A 116 5.12 -16.96 15.70
N LEU A 117 6.39 -16.54 15.55
CA LEU A 117 7.10 -16.69 14.29
C LEU A 117 7.04 -18.18 13.91
N PRO A 118 6.35 -18.54 12.81
CA PRO A 118 6.34 -19.93 12.40
C PRO A 118 7.81 -20.32 12.17
N PRO A 119 8.25 -21.49 12.68
CA PRO A 119 9.63 -21.89 12.53
C PRO A 119 9.97 -21.89 11.04
N LEU A 120 11.03 -21.16 10.68
CA LEU A 120 11.54 -21.16 9.32
C LEU A 120 12.23 -22.50 9.10
N VAL A 121 11.74 -23.27 8.13
CA VAL A 121 12.38 -24.52 7.73
C VAL A 121 13.41 -24.18 6.66
N GLN A 122 14.63 -24.63 6.89
CA GLN A 122 15.68 -24.60 5.90
C GLN A 122 15.47 -25.79 4.94
N THR A 123 15.10 -25.52 3.68
CA THR A 123 14.93 -26.59 2.68
C THR A 123 15.60 -26.19 1.37
N GLY A 124 16.63 -26.92 0.97
CA GLY A 124 17.20 -26.76 -0.37
C GLY A 124 18.38 -27.68 -0.62
N THR A 125 18.40 -28.31 -1.79
CA THR A 125 19.53 -29.08 -2.33
C THR A 125 20.57 -28.20 -3.02
N SER A 126 20.22 -26.94 -3.34
CA SER A 126 21.06 -25.97 -4.06
C SER A 126 21.36 -24.67 -3.28
N GLY A 127 21.05 -24.62 -1.98
CA GLY A 127 21.26 -23.44 -1.12
C GLY A 127 20.35 -23.42 0.10
N ARG A 128 20.66 -22.57 1.09
CA ARG A 128 19.80 -22.37 2.27
C ARG A 128 18.60 -21.52 1.87
N ILE A 129 17.40 -22.04 2.10
CA ILE A 129 16.16 -21.32 1.81
C ILE A 129 15.29 -21.33 3.04
N TYR A 130 14.98 -20.16 3.58
CA TYR A 130 14.03 -20.01 4.66
C TYR A 130 12.61 -19.95 4.10
N ARG A 131 11.79 -20.90 4.53
CA ARG A 131 10.36 -20.94 4.21
C ARG A 131 9.54 -21.20 5.47
N PRO A 132 8.34 -20.65 5.60
CA PRO A 132 7.43 -21.00 6.70
C PRO A 132 7.11 -22.50 6.68
N LYS A 133 7.16 -23.16 7.85
CA LYS A 133 6.92 -24.62 7.98
C LYS A 133 5.56 -25.08 7.48
N GLU A 134 4.54 -24.24 7.57
CA GLU A 134 3.13 -24.62 7.33
C GLU A 134 2.60 -24.30 5.92
N GLU A 135 3.47 -24.05 4.92
CA GLU A 135 3.07 -23.59 3.56
C GLU A 135 2.15 -22.34 3.53
N ARG A 136 2.02 -21.65 4.67
CA ARG A 136 1.30 -20.38 4.77
C ARG A 136 2.20 -19.22 4.35
N HIS A 137 1.63 -18.21 3.72
CA HIS A 137 2.33 -16.96 3.45
C HIS A 137 2.66 -16.24 4.76
N LEU A 138 3.94 -15.98 5.01
CA LEU A 138 4.38 -15.19 6.15
C LEU A 138 4.36 -13.72 5.76
N VAL A 139 3.59 -12.91 6.48
CA VAL A 139 3.60 -11.45 6.31
C VAL A 139 4.51 -10.84 7.37
N PHE A 140 5.61 -10.24 6.93
CA PHE A 140 6.52 -9.47 7.78
C PHE A 140 6.07 -8.01 7.78
N TYR A 141 5.47 -7.57 8.89
CA TYR A 141 5.00 -6.20 9.04
C TYR A 141 6.02 -5.35 9.80
N MET A 142 6.47 -4.25 9.18
CA MET A 142 7.37 -3.28 9.78
C MET A 142 6.65 -1.96 10.02
N LYS A 143 6.60 -1.54 11.28
CA LYS A 143 6.05 -0.25 11.65
C LYS A 143 7.13 0.83 11.54
N ASP A 144 6.79 1.95 10.90
CA ASP A 144 7.59 3.17 10.81
C ASP A 144 9.01 2.95 10.25
N ILE A 145 9.07 2.47 9.00
CA ILE A 145 10.34 2.18 8.30
C ILE A 145 11.27 3.38 8.12
N ASN A 146 10.74 4.59 8.29
CA ASN A 146 11.45 5.85 8.13
C ASN A 146 11.91 6.51 9.44
N LEU A 147 11.71 5.83 10.57
CA LEU A 147 12.20 6.27 11.87
C LEU A 147 13.71 6.04 12.10
N PRO A 148 14.36 4.98 11.57
CA PRO A 148 15.77 4.76 11.82
C PRO A 148 16.63 5.91 11.27
N SER A 149 17.47 6.49 12.13
CA SER A 149 18.35 7.59 11.78
C SER A 149 19.31 7.18 10.66
N PRO A 150 19.40 7.93 9.56
CA PRO A 150 20.36 7.66 8.52
C PRO A 150 21.78 7.95 9.00
N ASP A 151 22.75 7.38 8.29
CA ASP A 151 24.16 7.69 8.51
C ASP A 151 24.55 9.06 7.92
N LYS A 152 25.85 9.39 7.99
CA LYS A 152 26.41 10.63 7.44
C LYS A 152 26.14 10.80 5.93
N TYR A 153 25.83 9.71 5.22
CA TYR A 153 25.56 9.68 3.78
C TYR A 153 24.08 9.51 3.47
N ASP A 154 23.21 9.87 4.43
CA ASP A 154 21.76 9.80 4.33
C ASP A 154 21.22 8.39 4.01
N THR A 155 21.94 7.35 4.46
CA THR A 155 21.59 5.95 4.19
C THR A 155 21.25 5.21 5.48
N SER A 156 20.09 4.55 5.50
CA SER A 156 19.68 3.67 6.59
C SER A 156 20.01 2.21 6.27
N LYS A 157 20.70 1.52 7.19
CA LYS A 157 21.07 0.11 7.06
C LYS A 157 19.85 -0.79 6.85
N ILE A 158 18.74 -0.49 7.53
CA ILE A 158 17.47 -1.24 7.42
C ILE A 158 16.87 -1.07 6.02
N VAL A 159 16.88 0.15 5.48
CA VAL A 159 16.38 0.45 4.12
C VAL A 159 17.24 -0.24 3.06
N MET A 160 18.57 -0.33 3.27
CA MET A 160 19.48 -1.07 2.39
C MET A 160 19.25 -2.57 2.44
N PHE A 161 19.08 -3.13 3.65
CA PHE A 161 18.75 -4.54 3.83
C PHE A 161 17.42 -4.89 3.14
N LEU A 162 16.38 -4.07 3.34
CA LEU A 162 15.10 -4.24 2.66
C LEU A 162 15.24 -4.18 1.13
N SER A 163 16.05 -3.24 0.63
CA SER A 163 16.33 -3.15 -0.81
C SER A 163 16.93 -4.46 -1.32
N GLN A 164 17.93 -5.01 -0.62
CA GLN A 164 18.53 -6.29 -0.98
C GLN A 164 17.51 -7.43 -0.99
N VAL A 165 16.70 -7.53 0.07
CA VAL A 165 15.67 -8.57 0.19
C VAL A 165 14.63 -8.47 -0.93
N VAL A 166 14.18 -7.26 -1.28
CA VAL A 166 13.19 -7.05 -2.34
C VAL A 166 13.78 -7.33 -3.73
N LEU A 167 15.03 -6.92 -4.00
CA LEU A 167 15.66 -7.11 -5.31
C LEU A 167 16.11 -8.55 -5.56
N HIS A 168 16.68 -9.20 -4.55
CA HIS A 168 17.33 -10.50 -4.68
C HIS A 168 16.54 -11.64 -4.03
N THR A 169 15.41 -11.35 -3.36
CA THR A 169 14.59 -12.35 -2.64
C THR A 169 15.40 -13.13 -1.59
N GLY A 170 16.39 -12.49 -0.98
CA GLY A 170 17.33 -13.12 -0.07
C GLY A 170 18.33 -12.14 0.51
N PHE A 171 19.18 -12.62 1.42
CA PHE A 171 20.22 -11.83 2.07
C PHE A 171 21.47 -12.68 2.32
N TYR A 172 22.58 -12.00 2.64
CA TYR A 172 23.83 -12.69 3.03
C TYR A 172 23.88 -12.82 4.55
N ASP A 173 24.17 -14.02 5.02
CA ASP A 173 24.46 -14.29 6.43
C ASP A 173 25.88 -13.84 6.80
N ASP A 174 26.19 -13.77 8.10
CA ASP A 174 27.53 -13.45 8.59
C ASP A 174 28.58 -14.47 8.11
N GLY A 175 28.13 -15.70 7.81
CA GLY A 175 28.94 -16.75 7.18
C GLY A 175 29.21 -16.56 5.68
N LEU A 176 28.84 -15.41 5.09
CA LEU A 176 28.95 -15.09 3.66
C LEU A 176 28.15 -16.04 2.74
N GLU A 177 27.23 -16.81 3.30
CA GLU A 177 26.32 -17.65 2.54
C GLU A 177 25.09 -16.86 2.12
N PHE A 178 24.67 -17.03 0.86
CA PHE A 178 23.43 -16.43 0.38
C PHE A 178 22.24 -17.27 0.83
N ILE A 179 21.34 -16.66 1.59
CA ILE A 179 20.11 -17.29 2.07
C ILE A 179 18.93 -16.69 1.31
N GLN A 180 18.16 -17.55 0.67
CA GLN A 180 16.94 -17.15 -0.04
C GLN A 180 15.73 -17.17 0.89
N LEU A 181 14.83 -16.21 0.71
CA LEU A 181 13.53 -16.14 1.40
C LEU A 181 12.43 -16.63 0.45
N GLY A 182 11.64 -17.61 0.89
CA GLY A 182 10.49 -18.11 0.15
C GLY A 182 9.19 -17.93 0.91
N HIS A 183 8.12 -17.54 0.22
CA HIS A 183 6.77 -17.33 0.78
C HIS A 183 6.71 -16.29 1.91
N VAL A 184 7.53 -15.24 1.80
CA VAL A 184 7.52 -14.09 2.72
C VAL A 184 7.07 -12.85 1.95
N GLN A 185 6.04 -12.17 2.46
CA GLN A 185 5.59 -10.87 1.98
C GLN A 185 6.00 -9.81 3.00
N ILE A 186 6.60 -8.72 2.54
CA ILE A 186 6.99 -7.60 3.41
C ILE A 186 5.97 -6.49 3.25
N MET A 187 5.41 -6.03 4.36
CA MET A 187 4.51 -4.89 4.43
C MET A 187 5.07 -3.88 5.42
N SER A 188 4.92 -2.60 5.10
CA SER A 188 5.51 -1.53 5.91
C SER A 188 4.55 -0.36 6.02
N SER A 189 4.52 0.26 7.20
CA SER A 189 3.87 1.55 7.40
C SER A 189 4.90 2.65 7.59
N MET A 190 4.52 3.88 7.26
CA MET A 190 5.33 5.07 7.55
C MET A 190 4.45 6.29 7.76
N ALA A 191 4.93 7.22 8.58
CA ALA A 191 4.38 8.57 8.63
C ALA A 191 4.92 9.41 7.47
N PRO A 192 4.21 10.46 7.03
CA PRO A 192 4.74 11.42 6.06
C PRO A 192 6.08 12.01 6.53
N ALA A 193 7.03 12.17 5.60
CA ALA A 193 8.37 12.69 5.87
C ALA A 193 8.39 14.15 6.38
N SER A 194 7.26 14.85 6.35
CA SER A 194 7.08 16.16 7.00
C SER A 194 7.05 16.10 8.52
N THR A 195 6.92 14.90 9.10
CA THR A 195 6.87 14.71 10.56
C THR A 195 8.30 14.75 11.14
N LEU A 196 8.50 15.50 12.22
CA LEU A 196 9.79 15.59 12.91
C LEU A 196 10.31 14.20 13.32
N GLY A 197 11.57 13.92 13.00
CA GLY A 197 12.22 12.64 13.30
C GLY A 197 11.96 11.53 12.28
N HIS A 198 11.22 11.81 11.20
CA HIS A 198 11.04 10.89 10.08
C HIS A 198 11.90 11.33 8.89
N HIS A 199 12.54 10.36 8.25
CA HIS A 199 13.46 10.59 7.13
C HIS A 199 12.80 10.21 5.79
N PRO A 200 13.11 10.91 4.68
CA PRO A 200 12.62 10.48 3.38
C PRO A 200 13.19 9.11 3.00
N LEU A 201 12.38 8.30 2.32
CA LEU A 201 12.82 7.00 1.83
C LEU A 201 13.65 7.13 0.56
N ALA A 202 14.62 6.23 0.41
CA ALA A 202 15.42 6.14 -0.80
C ALA A 202 14.52 5.83 -2.02
N THR A 203 14.59 6.67 -3.06
CA THR A 203 13.83 6.54 -4.31
C THR A 203 13.99 5.16 -4.95
N ARG A 204 15.18 4.54 -4.82
CA ARG A 204 15.49 3.20 -5.32
C ARG A 204 14.64 2.11 -4.66
N LEU A 205 14.36 2.24 -3.36
CA LEU A 205 13.48 1.29 -2.66
C LEU A 205 12.03 1.56 -3.05
N ALA A 206 11.60 2.82 -2.99
CA ALA A 206 10.22 3.21 -3.35
C ALA A 206 9.83 2.79 -4.77
N ALA A 207 10.75 2.82 -5.73
CA ALA A 207 10.52 2.39 -7.12
C ALA A 207 10.26 0.88 -7.29
N ASN A 208 10.72 0.07 -6.34
CA ASN A 208 10.51 -1.38 -6.35
C ASN A 208 9.34 -1.82 -5.45
N LEU A 209 8.84 -0.93 -4.61
CA LEU A 209 7.70 -1.17 -3.74
C LEU A 209 6.39 -0.67 -4.37
N ARG A 210 5.29 -1.17 -3.82
CA ARG A 210 3.95 -0.60 -4.01
C ARG A 210 3.71 0.36 -2.85
N VAL A 211 3.32 1.60 -3.14
CA VAL A 211 3.08 2.63 -2.12
C VAL A 211 1.64 3.10 -2.26
N CYS A 212 0.97 3.25 -1.13
CA CYS A 212 -0.38 3.81 -1.02
C CYS A 212 -0.40 4.82 0.15
N ALA A 213 -0.94 6.01 -0.12
CA ALA A 213 -1.15 7.04 0.89
C ALA A 213 -2.64 7.12 1.26
N ILE A 214 -2.92 7.06 2.57
CA ILE A 214 -4.28 7.13 3.10
C ILE A 214 -4.41 8.39 3.95
N SER A 215 -5.44 9.19 3.66
CA SER A 215 -5.78 10.39 4.43
C SER A 215 -6.73 10.10 5.58
N TYR A 216 -6.75 10.98 6.57
CA TYR A 216 -7.72 10.90 7.66
C TYR A 216 -9.16 10.99 7.14
N PRO A 217 -10.11 10.25 7.75
CA PRO A 217 -11.51 10.37 7.39
C PRO A 217 -12.00 11.80 7.67
N THR A 218 -12.72 12.38 6.71
CA THR A 218 -13.40 13.67 6.90
C THR A 218 -14.65 13.48 7.75
N HIS A 219 -15.05 14.51 8.51
CA HIS A 219 -16.16 14.48 9.46
C HIS A 219 -17.54 14.11 8.89
N GLY A 220 -17.68 13.96 7.57
CA GLY A 220 -18.91 13.49 6.91
C GLY A 220 -19.01 11.96 6.78
N GLY A 221 -17.92 11.21 7.01
CA GLY A 221 -17.89 9.73 6.97
C GLY A 221 -18.00 9.05 8.34
N THR A 222 -18.21 9.82 9.41
CA THR A 222 -18.36 9.32 10.79
C THR A 222 -19.80 9.03 11.18
N ASP A 223 -20.65 8.63 10.25
CA ASP A 223 -21.89 7.94 10.62
C ASP A 223 -21.80 6.47 10.20
N ARG A 224 -21.39 5.66 11.18
CA ARG A 224 -21.48 4.19 11.22
C ARG A 224 -20.50 3.41 10.33
N GLY A 225 -19.29 3.19 10.88
CA GLY A 225 -18.72 1.84 10.75
C GLY A 225 -17.24 1.69 10.41
N VAL A 226 -16.32 2.56 10.85
CA VAL A 226 -14.89 2.17 10.88
C VAL A 226 -14.23 2.63 12.19
N LEU A 227 -14.16 1.68 13.12
CA LEU A 227 -13.18 1.53 14.21
C LEU A 227 -12.42 2.80 14.68
N ALA A 228 -13.11 3.69 15.39
CA ALA A 228 -12.49 4.57 16.38
C ALA A 228 -12.56 3.91 17.76
N ASN A 229 -11.89 2.78 17.94
CA ASN A 229 -11.59 2.28 19.28
C ASN A 229 -10.22 2.83 19.72
N GLY A 230 -10.26 3.71 20.71
CA GLY A 230 -9.11 3.94 21.59
C GLY A 230 -8.24 5.16 21.31
N ARG A 231 -8.80 6.37 21.40
CA ARG A 231 -8.09 7.46 22.08
C ARG A 231 -9.05 8.41 22.77
N CYS A 232 -9.13 8.22 24.09
CA CYS A 232 -9.69 9.16 25.04
C CYS A 232 -9.20 10.58 24.71
N ARG A 233 -10.11 11.47 24.32
CA ARG A 233 -9.89 12.90 24.55
C ARG A 233 -9.77 13.07 26.06
N THR A 234 -8.59 13.46 26.54
CA THR A 234 -8.44 14.00 27.89
C THR A 234 -9.23 15.29 27.95
N HIS A 235 -10.51 15.19 28.30
CA HIS A 235 -11.29 16.31 28.77
C HIS A 235 -10.59 16.79 30.05
N LYS A 236 -10.03 17.98 30.00
CA LYS A 236 -9.55 18.69 31.18
C LYS A 236 -10.79 18.84 32.10
N PRO A 237 -10.78 18.35 33.35
CA PRO A 237 -11.92 18.56 34.24
C PRO A 237 -12.02 20.06 34.55
N GLU A 238 -13.13 20.68 34.19
CA GLU A 238 -13.50 22.00 34.67
C GLU A 238 -13.71 21.94 36.18
N VAL A 239 -12.96 22.75 36.91
CA VAL A 239 -13.11 22.91 38.37
C VAL A 239 -14.37 23.74 38.62
N PRO A 240 -15.33 23.27 39.43
CA PRO A 240 -16.50 24.07 39.78
C PRO A 240 -16.06 25.28 40.62
N LYS A 241 -16.38 26.48 40.16
CA LYS A 241 -16.22 27.71 40.94
C LYS A 241 -17.27 27.70 42.05
N HIS A 242 -16.83 27.56 43.30
CA HIS A 242 -17.60 28.00 44.45
C HIS A 242 -17.40 29.51 44.64
N GLY A 243 -18.52 30.21 44.75
CA GLY A 243 -18.65 31.64 44.99
C GLY A 243 -20.11 32.03 44.90
#